data_AF-A0A7L1JKU9-F1
#
_entry.id   AF-A0A7L1JKU9-F1
#
_cell.length_a   1.000
_cell.length_b   1.000
_cell.length_c   1.000
_cell.angle_alpha   90.00
_cell.angle_beta   90.00
_cell.angle_gamma   90.00
#
_symmetry.space_group_name_H-M   'P 1'
#
loop_
_entity.id
_entity.type
_entity.pdbx_description
1 polymer ?
#
loop_
_entity_poly.entity_id
_entity_poly.type
_entity_poly.pdbx_seq_one_letter_code
_entity_poly.pdbx_strand_id
1 'polypeptide(L)'
;AGLIPPPTGPRNPNNTLVDELEASFEACFASLVSQDYVNGTDQEEIRTGVDQCIQKFLDVARQTECFFLQKRLQLSVQKPEQVIKEDVSELRNELQRKEALIQKHLGKLRHWQQVLEDISVQHKKPAEMPQGPLAYLEQASANIPAPMKQT
;
A
#
# COMPACT_ATOMS: atom_id res chain seq x y z
N ALA A 1 -22.89 -9.39 39.53
CA ALA A 1 -23.81 -10.37 38.93
C ALA A 1 -23.77 -10.20 37.42
N GLY A 2 -23.60 -11.28 36.65
CA GLY A 2 -23.59 -11.25 35.18
C GLY A 2 -22.43 -12.05 34.54
N LEU A 3 -22.25 -13.31 34.94
CA LEU A 3 -21.35 -14.23 34.22
C LEU A 3 -22.10 -14.75 32.98
N ILE A 4 -21.71 -14.30 31.80
CA ILE A 4 -22.19 -14.87 30.53
C ILE A 4 -21.54 -16.27 30.41
N PRO A 5 -22.32 -17.35 30.29
CA PRO A 5 -21.78 -18.69 30.20
C PRO A 5 -20.98 -18.87 28.89
N PRO A 6 -19.93 -19.70 28.90
CA PRO A 6 -19.19 -20.04 27.68
C PRO A 6 -20.11 -20.76 26.68
N PRO A 7 -19.90 -20.60 25.36
CA PRO A 7 -20.68 -21.34 24.38
C PRO A 7 -20.38 -22.84 24.52
N THR A 8 -21.37 -23.57 25.02
CA THR A 8 -21.34 -25.04 25.14
C THR A 8 -21.88 -25.65 23.85
N GLY A 9 -20.99 -25.95 22.92
CA GLY A 9 -21.23 -26.88 21.81
C GLY A 9 -20.29 -28.08 21.95
N PRO A 10 -20.66 -29.28 21.47
CA PRO A 10 -19.80 -30.45 21.49
C PRO A 10 -18.64 -30.21 20.51
N ARG A 11 -17.55 -29.66 21.02
CA ARG A 11 -16.36 -29.38 20.22
C ARG A 11 -15.61 -30.67 20.00
N ASN A 12 -15.43 -31.05 18.74
CA ASN A 12 -14.52 -32.14 18.40
C ASN A 12 -13.12 -31.68 18.88
N PRO A 13 -12.45 -32.39 19.80
CA PRO A 13 -11.27 -31.87 20.51
C PRO A 13 -10.07 -31.55 19.60
N ASN A 14 -10.15 -31.93 18.32
CA ASN A 14 -9.07 -31.78 17.35
C ASN A 14 -9.26 -30.63 16.33
N ASN A 15 -10.44 -29.97 16.27
CA ASN A 15 -10.67 -28.87 15.31
C ASN A 15 -10.83 -27.53 16.02
N THR A 16 -10.14 -26.52 15.50
CA THR A 16 -10.27 -25.13 15.92
C THR A 16 -11.47 -24.46 15.26
N LEU A 17 -11.91 -23.30 15.80
CA LEU A 17 -12.97 -22.51 15.16
C LEU A 17 -12.58 -22.04 13.75
N VAL A 18 -11.28 -21.88 13.52
CA VAL A 18 -10.74 -21.50 12.21
C VAL A 18 -10.87 -22.67 11.25
N ASP A 19 -10.56 -23.90 11.69
CA ASP A 19 -10.73 -25.10 10.86
C ASP A 19 -12.21 -25.34 10.52
N GLU A 20 -13.12 -25.09 11.45
CA GLU A 20 -14.56 -25.16 11.20
C GLU A 20 -15.04 -24.05 10.25
N LEU A 21 -14.49 -22.84 10.36
CA LEU A 21 -14.79 -21.73 9.46
C LEU A 21 -14.34 -22.05 8.04
N GLU A 22 -13.10 -22.54 7.88
CA GLU A 22 -12.54 -22.96 6.60
C GLU A 22 -13.37 -24.09 5.97
N ALA A 23 -13.67 -25.15 6.73
CA ALA A 23 -14.49 -26.25 6.23
C ALA A 23 -15.91 -25.80 5.83
N SER A 24 -16.52 -24.89 6.59
CA SER A 24 -17.85 -24.35 6.24
C SER A 24 -17.82 -23.44 5.01
N PHE A 25 -16.74 -22.71 4.82
CA PHE A 25 -16.51 -21.90 3.62
C PHE A 25 -16.33 -22.79 2.38
N GLU A 26 -15.49 -23.83 2.47
CA GLU A 26 -15.27 -24.78 1.38
C GLU A 26 -16.57 -25.48 0.98
N ALA A 27 -17.36 -25.94 1.95
CA ALA A 27 -18.66 -26.56 1.69
C ALA A 27 -19.63 -25.58 1.01
N CYS A 28 -19.71 -24.34 1.51
CA CYS A 28 -20.54 -23.30 0.90
C CYS A 28 -20.11 -22.98 -0.53
N PHE A 29 -18.81 -22.87 -0.78
CA PHE A 29 -18.27 -22.58 -2.11
C PHE A 29 -18.52 -23.75 -3.07
N ALA A 30 -18.27 -24.99 -2.65
CA ALA A 30 -18.51 -26.19 -3.43
C ALA A 30 -19.99 -26.33 -3.84
N SER A 31 -20.92 -26.06 -2.91
CA SER A 31 -22.36 -26.04 -3.20
C SER A 31 -22.75 -24.97 -4.23
N LEU A 32 -22.13 -23.79 -4.17
CA LEU A 32 -22.41 -22.69 -5.10
C LEU A 32 -21.88 -22.93 -6.52
N VAL A 33 -20.78 -23.68 -6.66
CA VAL A 33 -20.16 -23.96 -7.97
C VAL A 33 -20.54 -25.33 -8.54
N SER A 34 -21.42 -26.07 -7.85
CA SER A 34 -21.83 -27.40 -8.28
C SER A 34 -22.56 -27.35 -9.63
N GLN A 35 -22.15 -28.20 -10.58
CA GLN A 35 -22.81 -28.31 -11.88
C GLN A 35 -24.22 -28.90 -11.79
N ASP A 36 -24.50 -29.68 -10.73
CA ASP A 36 -25.81 -30.27 -10.49
C ASP A 36 -26.88 -29.20 -10.22
N TYR A 37 -26.47 -28.03 -9.72
CA TYR A 37 -27.36 -26.87 -9.50
C TYR A 37 -28.05 -26.41 -10.79
N VAL A 38 -27.37 -26.51 -11.94
CA VAL A 38 -27.88 -25.99 -13.22
C VAL A 38 -28.69 -27.05 -13.98
N ASN A 39 -28.41 -28.35 -13.76
CA ASN A 39 -28.89 -29.44 -14.61
C ASN A 39 -29.87 -30.43 -13.94
N GLY A 40 -30.15 -30.28 -12.64
CA GLY A 40 -30.94 -31.24 -11.86
C GLY A 40 -32.47 -31.09 -11.96
N THR A 41 -33.18 -32.21 -11.89
CA THR A 41 -34.66 -32.27 -11.75
C THR A 41 -35.15 -31.84 -10.36
N ASP A 42 -34.27 -31.84 -9.34
CA ASP A 42 -34.58 -31.56 -7.93
C ASP A 42 -34.01 -30.20 -7.46
N GLN A 43 -34.21 -29.16 -8.26
CA GLN A 43 -33.75 -27.78 -8.02
C GLN A 43 -34.10 -27.22 -6.63
N GLU A 44 -35.22 -27.62 -6.04
CA GLU A 44 -35.65 -27.16 -4.71
C GLU A 44 -34.82 -27.78 -3.58
N GLU A 45 -34.48 -29.07 -3.69
CA GLU A 45 -33.61 -29.76 -2.74
C GLU A 45 -32.18 -29.19 -2.80
N ILE A 46 -31.66 -28.98 -4.02
CA ILE A 46 -30.32 -28.40 -4.21
C ILE A 46 -30.27 -26.98 -3.64
N ARG A 47 -31.28 -26.15 -3.92
CA ARG A 47 -31.38 -24.80 -3.36
C ARG A 47 -31.40 -24.81 -1.83
N THR A 48 -32.19 -25.69 -1.25
CA THR A 48 -32.26 -25.86 0.21
C THR A 48 -30.89 -26.27 0.77
N GLY A 49 -30.16 -27.14 0.10
CA GLY A 49 -28.80 -27.53 0.49
C GLY A 49 -27.78 -26.38 0.43
N VAL A 50 -27.87 -25.52 -0.60
CA VAL A 50 -27.05 -24.30 -0.71
C VAL A 50 -27.36 -23.34 0.43
N ASP A 51 -28.64 -23.07 0.71
CA ASP A 51 -29.06 -22.18 1.78
C ASP A 51 -28.57 -22.67 3.15
N GLN A 52 -28.59 -23.98 3.40
CA GLN A 52 -28.04 -24.57 4.62
C GLN A 52 -26.53 -24.39 4.73
N CYS A 53 -25.77 -24.54 3.64
CA CYS A 53 -24.32 -24.34 3.67
C CYS A 53 -23.97 -22.86 3.93
N ILE A 54 -24.69 -21.93 3.32
CA ILE A 54 -24.54 -20.49 3.56
C ILE A 54 -24.85 -20.17 5.03
N GLN A 55 -25.98 -20.67 5.55
CA GLN A 55 -26.37 -20.42 6.94
C GLN A 55 -25.33 -20.95 7.92
N LYS A 56 -24.83 -22.17 7.70
CA LYS A 56 -23.78 -22.77 8.52
C LYS A 56 -22.50 -21.94 8.49
N PHE A 57 -22.06 -21.48 7.32
CA PHE A 57 -20.89 -20.61 7.20
C PHE A 57 -21.07 -19.31 7.99
N LEU A 58 -22.24 -18.65 7.87
CA LEU A 58 -22.54 -17.42 8.60
C LEU A 58 -22.54 -17.63 10.13
N ASP A 59 -23.06 -18.76 10.60
CA ASP A 59 -23.10 -19.08 12.02
C ASP A 59 -21.69 -19.30 12.59
N VAL A 60 -20.85 -20.05 11.89
CA VAL A 60 -19.45 -20.28 12.29
C VAL A 60 -18.62 -19.00 12.19
N ALA A 61 -18.85 -18.17 11.16
CA ALA A 61 -18.22 -16.86 11.04
C ALA A 61 -18.55 -15.96 12.24
N ARG A 62 -19.83 -15.89 12.62
CA ARG A 62 -20.29 -15.13 13.79
C ARG A 62 -19.68 -15.68 15.08
N GLN A 63 -19.65 -17.01 15.25
CA GLN A 63 -19.05 -17.63 16.41
C GLN A 63 -17.54 -17.32 16.52
N THR A 64 -16.84 -17.35 15.38
CA THR A 64 -15.42 -17.01 15.28
C THR A 64 -15.19 -15.55 15.66
N GLU A 65 -15.98 -14.62 15.12
CA GLU A 65 -15.92 -13.21 15.49
C GLU A 65 -16.14 -13.02 16.99
N CYS A 66 -17.23 -13.57 17.55
CA CYS A 66 -17.55 -13.47 18.97
C CYS A 66 -16.40 -13.99 19.85
N PHE A 67 -15.79 -15.12 19.48
CA PHE A 67 -14.66 -15.68 20.21
C PHE A 67 -13.48 -14.69 20.27
N PHE A 68 -13.07 -14.13 19.14
CA PHE A 68 -11.94 -13.19 19.10
C PHE A 68 -12.27 -11.86 19.77
N LEU A 69 -13.48 -11.34 19.62
CA LEU A 69 -13.93 -10.15 20.34
C LEU A 69 -13.88 -10.35 21.85
N GLN A 70 -14.37 -11.49 22.34
CA GLN A 70 -14.34 -11.82 23.76
C GLN A 70 -12.91 -11.97 24.27
N LYS A 71 -12.02 -12.62 23.52
CA LYS A 71 -10.60 -12.74 23.87
C LYS A 71 -9.89 -11.39 23.89
N ARG A 72 -10.16 -10.53 22.91
CA ARG A 72 -9.61 -9.16 22.86
C ARG A 72 -10.08 -8.33 24.06
N LEU A 73 -11.37 -8.36 24.37
CA LEU A 73 -11.92 -7.70 25.55
C LEU A 73 -11.27 -8.23 26.83
N GLN A 74 -11.15 -9.55 26.96
CA GLN A 74 -10.49 -10.18 28.10
C GLN A 74 -9.04 -9.67 28.26
N LEU A 75 -8.27 -9.59 27.18
CA LEU A 75 -6.90 -9.07 27.21
C LEU A 75 -6.86 -7.58 27.59
N SER A 76 -7.77 -6.77 27.06
CA SER A 76 -7.82 -5.34 27.40
C SER A 76 -8.06 -5.09 28.89
N VAL A 77 -8.84 -5.94 29.55
CA VAL A 77 -9.16 -5.80 30.98
C VAL A 77 -8.12 -6.49 31.86
N GLN A 78 -7.62 -7.67 31.47
CA GLN A 78 -6.71 -8.47 32.30
C GLN A 78 -5.23 -8.10 32.12
N LYS A 79 -4.87 -7.54 30.96
CA LYS A 79 -3.48 -7.22 30.61
C LYS A 79 -3.34 -5.86 29.88
N PRO A 80 -3.90 -4.76 30.42
CA PRO A 80 -3.89 -3.45 29.76
C PRO A 80 -2.46 -2.96 29.46
N GLU A 81 -1.51 -3.17 30.38
CA GLU A 81 -0.11 -2.79 30.19
C GLU A 81 0.57 -3.52 29.01
N GLN A 82 0.20 -4.79 28.78
CA GLN A 82 0.74 -5.54 27.65
C GLN A 82 0.22 -4.98 26.32
N VAL A 83 -1.09 -4.69 26.24
CA VAL A 83 -1.71 -4.09 25.06
C VAL A 83 -1.04 -2.76 24.72
N ILE A 84 -0.89 -1.88 25.71
CA ILE A 84 -0.22 -0.58 25.53
C ILE A 84 1.23 -0.76 25.07
N LYS A 85 1.95 -1.74 25.63
CA LYS A 85 3.33 -2.03 25.24
C LYS A 85 3.43 -2.48 23.78
N GLU A 86 2.51 -3.32 23.32
CA GLU A 86 2.42 -3.75 21.92
C GLU A 86 2.13 -2.56 21.01
N ASP A 87 1.13 -1.73 21.33
CA ASP A 87 0.79 -0.51 20.58
C ASP A 87 1.98 0.45 20.48
N VAL A 88 2.69 0.69 21.60
CA VAL A 88 3.89 1.55 21.63
C VAL A 88 4.99 0.98 20.73
N SER A 89 5.15 -0.35 20.70
CA SER A 89 6.14 -1.01 19.84
C SER A 89 5.78 -0.85 18.36
N GLU A 90 4.51 -1.01 17.99
CA GLU A 90 4.02 -0.80 16.63
C GLU A 90 4.24 0.65 16.17
N LEU A 91 3.89 1.62 17.02
CA LEU A 91 4.08 3.04 16.74
C LEU A 91 5.56 3.40 16.56
N ARG A 92 6.46 2.82 17.36
CA ARG A 92 7.91 3.02 17.21
C ARG A 92 8.44 2.47 15.89
N ASN A 93 7.99 1.28 15.50
CA ASN A 93 8.37 0.66 14.23
C ASN A 93 7.87 1.50 13.04
N GLU A 94 6.63 1.99 13.11
CA GLU A 94 6.06 2.83 12.06
C GLU A 94 6.77 4.20 11.99
N LEU A 95 7.11 4.81 13.12
CA LEU A 95 7.91 6.03 13.16
C LEU A 95 9.26 5.83 12.47
N GLN A 96 9.99 4.78 12.85
CA GLN A 96 11.29 4.46 12.24
C GLN A 96 11.17 4.27 10.72
N ARG A 97 10.13 3.57 10.25
CA ARG A 97 9.88 3.36 8.83
C ARG A 97 9.62 4.69 8.11
N LYS A 98 8.84 5.59 8.71
CA LYS A 98 8.57 6.93 8.16
C LYS A 98 9.84 7.79 8.12
N GLU A 99 10.65 7.77 9.18
CA GLU A 99 11.93 8.49 9.22
C GLU A 99 12.88 8.01 8.11
N ALA A 100 13.01 6.70 7.92
CA ALA A 100 13.82 6.12 6.84
C ALA A 100 13.33 6.58 5.45
N LEU A 101 12.01 6.64 5.25
CA LEU A 101 11.43 7.12 4.00
C LEU A 101 11.71 8.62 3.77
N ILE A 102 11.60 9.44 4.81
CA ILE A 102 11.94 10.87 4.75
C ILE A 102 13.42 11.04 4.39
N GLN A 103 14.33 10.32 5.07
CA GLN A 103 15.76 10.40 4.78
C GLN A 103 16.08 10.01 3.33
N LYS A 104 15.42 8.96 2.82
CA LYS A 104 15.53 8.57 1.41
C LYS A 104 15.10 9.69 0.46
N HIS A 105 14.00 10.38 0.75
CA HIS A 105 13.52 11.49 -0.07
C HIS A 105 14.41 12.73 0.02
N LEU A 106 14.88 13.08 1.21
CA LEU A 106 15.86 14.16 1.40
C LEU A 106 17.17 13.88 0.66
N GLY A 107 17.61 12.62 0.60
CA GLY A 107 18.75 12.20 -0.21
C GLY A 107 18.53 12.47 -1.71
N LYS A 108 17.35 12.11 -2.23
CA LYS A 108 17.00 12.41 -3.63
C LYS A 108 16.93 13.91 -3.91
N LEU A 109 16.35 14.70 -3.00
CA LEU A 109 16.28 16.15 -3.16
C LEU A 109 17.67 16.77 -3.23
N ARG A 110 18.57 16.40 -2.32
CA ARG A 110 19.97 16.86 -2.35
C ARG A 110 20.68 16.49 -3.64
N HIS A 111 20.47 15.26 -4.13
CA HIS A 111 21.03 14.83 -5.40
C HIS A 111 20.54 15.69 -6.58
N TRP A 112 19.24 15.95 -6.66
CA TRP A 112 18.70 16.80 -7.73
C TRP A 112 19.11 18.26 -7.61
N GLN A 113 19.22 18.80 -6.39
CA GLN A 113 19.77 20.13 -6.15
C GLN A 113 21.20 20.23 -6.70
N GLN A 114 22.06 19.25 -6.40
CA GLN A 114 23.43 19.21 -6.94
C GLN A 114 23.45 19.18 -8.46
N VAL A 115 22.62 18.32 -9.09
CA VAL A 115 22.54 18.23 -10.55
C VAL A 115 22.14 19.57 -11.19
N LEU A 116 21.19 20.29 -10.57
CA LEU A 116 20.77 21.61 -11.04
C LEU A 116 21.87 22.67 -10.88
N GLU A 117 22.59 22.66 -9.76
CA GLU A 117 23.74 23.54 -9.51
C GLU A 117 24.84 23.30 -10.54
N ASP A 118 25.21 22.05 -10.79
CA ASP A 118 26.22 21.66 -11.78
C ASP A 118 25.86 22.17 -13.18
N ILE A 119 24.59 22.01 -13.61
CA ILE A 119 24.10 22.55 -14.88
C ILE A 119 24.22 24.08 -14.91
N SER A 120 23.85 24.77 -13.83
CA SER A 120 23.89 26.24 -13.76
C SER A 120 25.32 26.79 -13.82
N VAL A 121 26.30 26.10 -13.23
CA VAL A 121 27.72 26.48 -13.26
C VAL A 121 28.33 26.25 -14.64
N GLN A 122 27.96 25.16 -15.33
CA GLN A 122 28.40 24.93 -16.72
C GLN A 122 27.93 26.04 -17.67
N HIS A 123 26.73 26.59 -17.48
CA HIS A 123 26.23 27.74 -18.25
C HIS A 123 26.87 29.09 -17.86
N LYS A 124 27.62 29.15 -16.75
CA LYS A 124 28.37 30.35 -16.30
C LYS A 124 29.86 30.31 -16.64
N LYS A 125 30.37 29.29 -17.33
CA LYS A 125 31.63 29.47 -18.06
C LYS A 125 31.34 30.53 -19.12
N PRO A 126 32.08 31.65 -19.17
CA PRO A 126 32.01 32.51 -20.33
C PRO A 126 32.45 31.63 -21.50
N ALA A 127 31.48 31.23 -22.33
CA ALA A 127 31.78 31.04 -23.72
C ALA A 127 32.53 32.30 -24.13
N GLU A 128 33.78 32.16 -24.55
CA GLU A 128 34.40 33.16 -25.41
C GLU A 128 33.32 33.56 -26.42
N MET A 129 32.93 34.84 -26.38
CA MET A 129 31.86 35.40 -27.18
C MET A 129 31.95 34.82 -28.60
N PRO A 130 30.91 34.13 -29.12
CA PRO A 130 30.79 33.99 -30.55
C PRO A 130 30.51 35.41 -31.04
N GLN A 131 31.52 36.08 -31.59
CA GLN A 131 31.35 37.37 -32.25
C GLN A 131 30.23 37.21 -33.27
N GLY A 132 29.08 37.81 -32.96
CA GLY A 132 27.90 37.74 -33.82
C GLY A 132 28.19 38.39 -35.17
N PRO A 133 27.36 38.10 -36.21
CA PRO A 133 27.58 38.58 -37.58
C PRO A 133 27.81 40.09 -37.72
N LEU A 134 27.30 40.88 -36.76
CA LEU A 134 27.49 42.34 -36.69
C LEU A 134 28.93 42.76 -36.40
N ALA A 135 29.69 41.99 -35.60
CA ALA A 135 31.08 42.31 -35.30
C ALA A 135 31.97 42.22 -36.55
N TYR A 136 31.66 41.30 -37.47
CA TYR A 136 32.37 41.17 -38.74
C TYR A 136 32.12 42.37 -39.68
N LEU A 137 30.90 42.89 -39.71
CA LEU A 137 30.55 44.07 -40.52
C LEU A 137 31.23 45.34 -40.00
N GLU A 138 31.30 45.50 -38.68
CA GLU A 138 31.94 46.65 -38.05
C GLU A 138 33.45 46.66 -38.34
N GLN A 139 34.10 45.49 -38.28
CA GLN A 139 35.52 45.32 -38.59
C GLN A 139 35.85 45.54 -40.07
N ALA A 140 34.94 45.16 -40.98
CA ALA A 140 35.09 45.43 -42.42
C ALA A 140 34.97 46.93 -42.76
N SER A 141 34.14 47.68 -42.02
CA SER A 141 33.97 49.13 -42.22
C SER A 141 35.19 49.94 -41.76
N ALA A 142 35.93 49.44 -40.77
CA ALA A 142 37.10 50.11 -40.20
C ALA A 142 38.36 49.98 -41.09
N ASN A 143 38.35 49.14 -42.13
CA ASN A 143 39.53 48.82 -42.93
C ASN A 143 39.51 49.43 -44.36
N ILE A 144 38.69 50.45 -44.61
CA ILE A 144 38.66 51.15 -45.91
C ILE A 144 39.82 52.16 -45.96
N PRO A 145 40.82 52.01 -46.85
CA PRO A 145 41.88 53.01 -47.00
C PRO A 145 41.34 54.30 -47.61
N ALA A 146 41.75 55.45 -47.08
CA ALA A 146 41.35 56.77 -47.58
C ALA A 146 41.81 57.00 -49.04
N PRO A 147 41.03 57.70 -49.88
CA PRO A 147 41.38 57.89 -51.28
C PRO A 147 42.57 58.85 -51.40
N MET A 148 43.60 58.41 -52.12
CA MET A 148 44.76 59.24 -52.42
C MET A 148 44.35 60.37 -53.38
N LYS A 149 44.63 61.63 -52.99
CA LYS A 149 44.48 62.78 -53.88
C LYS A 149 45.51 62.68 -55.00
N GLN A 150 45.05 62.60 -56.25
CA GLN A 150 45.89 62.82 -57.42
C GLN A 150 46.02 64.33 -57.66
N THR A 151 47.26 64.77 -57.90
CA THR A 151 47.68 66.14 -58.20
C THR A 151 47.23 66.60 -59.58
#